data_AF-Q1K201-F1
#
_entry.id   AF-Q1K201-F1
#
_cell.length_a   1.000
_cell.length_b   1.000
_cell.length_c   1.000
_cell.angle_alpha   90.00
_cell.angle_beta   90.00
_cell.angle_gamma   90.00
#
_symmetry.space_group_name_H-M   'P 1'
#
loop_
_entity.id
_entity.type
_entity.pdbx_description
1 polymer ?
#
loop_
_entity_poly.entity_id
_entity_poly.type
_entity_poly.pdbx_seq_one_letter_code
_entity_poly.pdbx_strand_id
1 'polypeptide(L)'
;MKSVTNQDGFTLVQAIFILVVLGMLGVYMVSLSTVQQATTTQAYLQAQVYQASRSGLEWGIQQVVDTSACFANNTFAVDQVPVAVSCQVVGGYTEGATSYQVYQLTSTATFANLASPDYVSRTLQVTIHD
;
A
#
# COMPACT_ATOMS: atom_id res chain seq x y z
N MET A 1 48.06 43.25 42.38
CA MET A 1 46.63 43.02 42.65
C MET A 1 45.87 43.22 41.34
N LYS A 2 45.44 42.13 40.69
CA LYS A 2 44.72 42.20 39.40
C LYS A 2 43.30 41.75 39.67
N SER A 3 42.40 42.73 39.79
CA SER A 3 40.97 42.50 40.02
C SER A 3 40.39 41.81 38.79
N VAL A 4 39.93 40.57 38.96
CA VAL A 4 39.16 39.87 37.94
C VAL A 4 37.71 40.31 38.11
N THR A 5 37.24 41.15 37.20
CA THR A 5 35.85 41.58 37.15
C THR A 5 34.98 40.37 36.80
N ASN A 6 34.18 39.90 37.75
CA ASN A 6 33.19 38.84 37.52
C ASN A 6 32.11 39.37 36.57
N GLN A 7 32.05 38.78 35.38
CA GLN A 7 31.00 39.02 34.39
C GLN A 7 29.81 38.12 34.73
N ASP A 8 29.01 38.55 35.71
CA ASP A 8 27.82 37.83 36.15
C ASP A 8 26.58 38.35 35.40
N GLY A 9 26.07 37.59 34.42
CA GLY A 9 24.69 37.81 33.93
C GLY A 9 24.35 37.35 32.51
N PHE A 10 25.27 37.42 31.55
CA PHE A 10 24.94 37.11 30.14
C PHE A 10 25.04 35.61 29.79
N THR A 11 25.92 34.89 30.47
CA THR A 11 26.22 33.46 30.19
C THR A 11 25.04 32.54 30.51
N LEU A 12 24.23 32.88 31.52
CA LEU A 12 23.08 32.09 31.91
C LEU A 12 21.96 32.12 30.85
N VAL A 13 21.69 33.30 30.28
CA VAL A 13 20.71 33.45 29.19
C VAL A 13 21.19 32.71 27.94
N GLN A 14 22.48 32.79 27.61
CA GLN A 14 23.08 32.08 26.48
C GLN A 14 23.01 30.55 26.65
N ALA A 15 23.29 30.03 27.85
CA ALA A 15 23.23 28.60 28.13
C ALA A 15 21.80 28.03 28.00
N ILE A 16 20.79 28.77 28.49
CA ILE A 16 19.38 28.39 28.34
C ILE A 16 18.98 28.39 26.86
N PHE A 17 19.40 29.40 26.09
CA PHE A 17 19.10 29.46 24.66
C PHE A 17 19.65 28.23 23.91
N ILE A 18 20.91 27.86 24.17
CA ILE A 18 21.53 26.67 23.56
C ILE A 18 20.78 25.40 23.96
N LEU A 19 20.40 25.25 25.24
CA LEU A 19 19.63 24.10 25.71
C LEU A 19 18.27 23.97 25.01
N VAL A 20 17.55 25.09 24.84
CA VAL A 20 16.25 25.09 24.16
C VAL A 20 16.40 24.72 22.68
N VAL A 21 17.39 25.27 21.98
CA VAL A 21 17.64 24.96 20.56
C VAL A 21 18.04 23.50 20.37
N LEU A 22 18.97 22.99 21.19
CA LEU A 22 19.37 21.58 21.15
C LEU A 22 18.19 20.65 21.50
N GLY A 23 17.35 21.05 22.45
CA GLY A 23 16.12 20.35 22.78
C GLY A 23 15.15 20.28 21.60
N MET A 24 14.93 21.39 20.89
CA MET A 24 14.09 21.42 19.69
C MET A 24 14.64 20.53 18.56
N LEU A 25 15.95 20.55 18.33
CA LEU A 25 16.59 19.70 17.32
C LEU A 25 16.48 18.21 17.66
N GLY A 26 16.60 17.85 18.95
CA GLY A 26 16.40 16.49 19.43
C GLY A 26 14.98 15.98 19.18
N VAL A 27 13.97 16.80 19.47
CA VAL A 27 12.55 16.45 19.20
C VAL A 27 12.30 16.26 17.70
N TYR A 28 12.88 17.12 16.86
CA TYR A 28 12.73 17.04 15.41
C TYR A 28 13.38 15.77 14.81
N MET A 29 14.53 15.34 15.31
CA MET A 29 15.15 14.08 14.87
C MET A 29 14.29 12.85 15.22
N VAL A 30 13.65 12.84 16.39
CA VAL A 30 12.78 11.71 16.80
C VAL A 30 11.52 11.65 15.94
N SER A 31 10.90 12.79 15.63
CA SER A 31 9.71 12.82 14.77
C SER A 31 9.99 12.37 13.33
N LEU A 32 11.19 12.66 12.78
CA LEU A 32 11.59 12.14 11.48
C LEU A 32 11.80 10.62 11.48
N SER A 33 12.41 10.08 12.54
CA SER A 33 12.67 8.64 12.66
C SER A 33 11.38 7.81 12.73
N THR A 34 10.34 8.34 13.38
CA THR A 34 9.02 7.67 13.44
C THR A 34 8.27 7.71 12.11
N VAL A 35 8.36 8.82 11.38
CA VAL A 35 7.75 8.96 10.03
C VAL A 35 8.41 8.02 9.01
N GLN A 36 9.73 7.85 9.10
CA GLN A 36 10.47 6.95 8.19
C GLN A 36 10.05 5.48 8.38
N GLN A 37 9.86 5.03 9.62
CA GLN A 37 9.42 3.66 9.90
C GLN A 37 8.00 3.39 9.38
N ALA A 38 7.06 4.30 9.63
CA ALA A 38 5.68 4.16 9.16
C ALA A 38 5.56 4.10 7.62
N THR A 39 6.44 4.80 6.91
CA THR A 39 6.43 4.80 5.43
C THR A 39 6.84 3.43 4.88
N THR A 40 7.83 2.79 5.50
CA THR A 40 8.34 1.48 5.04
C THR A 40 7.34 0.35 5.24
N THR A 41 6.63 0.33 6.38
CA THR A 41 5.60 -0.67 6.65
C THR A 41 4.42 -0.50 5.69
N GLN A 42 4.00 0.73 5.42
CA GLN A 42 2.90 1.00 4.50
C GLN A 42 3.26 0.62 3.05
N ALA A 43 4.49 0.87 2.60
CA ALA A 43 4.96 0.45 1.28
C ALA A 43 4.96 -1.09 1.13
N TYR A 44 5.36 -1.81 2.19
CA TYR A 44 5.31 -3.27 2.22
C TYR A 44 3.88 -3.80 2.08
N LEU A 45 2.93 -3.29 2.87
CA LEU A 45 1.53 -3.70 2.80
C LEU A 45 0.92 -3.44 1.43
N GLN A 46 1.22 -2.29 0.82
CA GLN A 46 0.78 -1.99 -0.55
C GLN A 46 1.32 -2.98 -1.58
N ALA A 47 2.60 -3.35 -1.47
CA ALA A 47 3.21 -4.33 -2.36
C ALA A 47 2.59 -5.72 -2.16
N GLN A 48 2.39 -6.15 -0.92
CA GLN A 48 1.77 -7.43 -0.60
C GLN A 48 0.36 -7.54 -1.19
N VAL A 49 -0.50 -6.54 -0.95
CA VAL A 49 -1.88 -6.51 -1.47
C VAL A 49 -1.89 -6.49 -3.01
N TYR A 50 -0.96 -5.76 -3.63
CA TYR A 50 -0.84 -5.72 -5.09
C TYR A 50 -0.48 -7.10 -5.66
N GLN A 51 0.52 -7.78 -5.11
CA GLN A 51 0.90 -9.12 -5.57
C GLN A 51 -0.20 -10.15 -5.28
N ALA A 52 -0.89 -10.04 -4.14
CA ALA A 52 -2.03 -10.90 -3.82
C ALA A 52 -3.15 -10.75 -4.88
N SER A 53 -3.55 -9.51 -5.22
CA SER A 53 -4.54 -9.27 -6.28
C SER A 53 -4.09 -9.82 -7.63
N ARG A 54 -2.81 -9.63 -7.98
CA ARG A 54 -2.27 -10.13 -9.25
C ARG A 54 -2.31 -11.66 -9.32
N SER A 55 -1.93 -12.35 -8.25
CA SER A 55 -2.03 -13.82 -8.20
C SER A 55 -3.48 -14.31 -8.33
N GLY A 56 -4.43 -13.54 -7.79
CA GLY A 56 -5.85 -13.86 -7.96
C GLY A 56 -6.35 -13.66 -9.40
N LEU A 57 -5.82 -12.67 -10.13
CA LEU A 57 -6.06 -12.54 -11.57
C LEU A 57 -5.45 -13.71 -12.35
N GLU A 58 -4.22 -14.12 -12.05
CA GLU A 58 -3.57 -15.24 -12.73
C GLU A 58 -4.37 -16.55 -12.54
N TRP A 59 -4.89 -16.80 -11.35
CA TRP A 59 -5.82 -17.90 -11.09
C TRP A 59 -7.12 -17.77 -11.91
N GLY A 60 -7.73 -16.59 -11.94
CA GLY A 60 -8.97 -16.36 -12.68
C GLY A 60 -8.80 -16.52 -14.20
N ILE A 61 -7.67 -16.05 -14.76
CA ILE A 61 -7.34 -16.20 -16.17
C ILE A 61 -7.25 -17.68 -16.53
N GLN A 62 -6.54 -18.48 -15.72
CA GLN A 62 -6.41 -19.91 -15.96
C GLN A 62 -7.79 -20.59 -15.98
N GLN A 63 -8.68 -20.22 -15.06
CA GLN A 63 -10.02 -20.78 -15.00
C GLN A 63 -10.85 -20.47 -16.26
N VAL A 64 -10.74 -19.25 -16.79
CA VAL A 64 -11.43 -18.85 -18.03
C VAL A 64 -10.84 -19.55 -19.25
N VAL A 65 -9.50 -19.68 -19.33
CA VAL A 65 -8.83 -20.37 -20.43
C VAL A 65 -9.16 -21.87 -20.46
N ASP A 66 -9.29 -22.52 -19.29
CA ASP A 66 -9.59 -23.95 -19.22
C ASP A 66 -11.07 -24.29 -19.51
N THR A 67 -12.00 -23.36 -19.22
CA THR A 67 -13.45 -23.62 -19.31
C THR A 67 -14.19 -22.81 -20.37
N SER A 68 -13.53 -21.82 -21.00
CA SER A 68 -14.13 -20.85 -21.91
C SER A 68 -15.42 -20.21 -21.34
N ALA A 69 -15.47 -20.02 -20.02
CA ALA A 69 -16.65 -19.53 -19.32
C ALA A 69 -16.25 -18.72 -18.08
N CYS A 70 -17.15 -17.83 -17.65
CA CYS A 70 -16.96 -17.15 -16.38
C CYS A 70 -17.27 -18.07 -15.19
N PHE A 71 -16.39 -18.03 -14.19
CA PHE A 71 -16.60 -18.66 -12.89
C PHE A 71 -17.47 -17.78 -11.98
N ALA A 72 -18.10 -18.39 -10.97
CA ALA A 72 -18.81 -17.68 -9.92
C ALA A 72 -17.83 -16.88 -9.04
N ASN A 73 -18.24 -15.70 -8.58
CA ASN A 73 -17.42 -14.87 -7.69
C ASN A 73 -16.85 -15.70 -6.53
N ASN A 74 -15.53 -15.64 -6.38
CA ASN A 74 -14.81 -16.45 -5.41
C ASN A 74 -13.90 -15.57 -4.56
N THR A 75 -13.76 -15.91 -3.28
CA THR A 75 -12.88 -15.21 -2.36
C THR A 75 -11.97 -16.22 -1.68
N PHE A 76 -10.67 -16.00 -1.77
CA PHE A 76 -9.64 -16.84 -1.16
C PHE A 76 -8.55 -15.99 -0.53
N ALA A 77 -7.73 -16.58 0.33
CA ALA A 77 -6.64 -15.88 1.00
C ALA A 77 -5.31 -16.18 0.30
N VAL A 78 -4.57 -15.14 -0.06
CA VAL A 78 -3.18 -15.22 -0.52
C VAL A 78 -2.31 -14.60 0.55
N ASP A 79 -1.52 -15.41 1.25
CA ASP A 79 -0.65 -14.95 2.35
C ASP A 79 -1.42 -14.09 3.40
N GLN A 80 -2.56 -14.62 3.89
CA GLN A 80 -3.47 -13.94 4.82
C GLN A 80 -4.19 -12.68 4.28
N VAL A 81 -3.97 -12.31 3.02
CA VAL A 81 -4.71 -11.23 2.36
C VAL A 81 -5.95 -11.82 1.66
N PRO A 82 -7.18 -11.45 2.04
CA PRO A 82 -8.36 -11.86 1.30
C PRO A 82 -8.37 -11.20 -0.09
N VAL A 83 -8.52 -12.04 -1.12
CA VAL A 83 -8.61 -11.68 -2.53
C VAL A 83 -9.95 -12.17 -3.06
N ALA A 84 -10.80 -11.24 -3.48
CA ALA A 84 -12.05 -11.52 -4.16
C ALA A 84 -11.85 -11.39 -5.67
N VAL A 85 -12.18 -12.43 -6.42
CA VAL A 85 -12.09 -12.45 -7.88
C VAL A 85 -13.49 -12.63 -8.46
N SER A 86 -13.82 -11.78 -9.43
CA SER A 86 -15.06 -11.86 -10.20
C SER A 86 -14.76 -11.94 -11.70
N CYS A 87 -15.67 -12.58 -12.42
CA CYS A 87 -15.64 -12.68 -13.87
C CYS A 87 -16.97 -12.16 -14.44
N GLN A 88 -16.88 -11.38 -15.51
CA GLN A 88 -18.01 -10.84 -16.25
C GLN A 88 -17.80 -11.13 -17.74
N VAL A 89 -18.80 -11.68 -18.42
CA VAL A 89 -18.79 -11.79 -19.88
C VAL A 89 -19.16 -10.42 -20.44
N VAL A 90 -18.25 -9.82 -21.21
CA VAL A 90 -18.47 -8.50 -21.83
C VAL A 90 -19.32 -8.64 -23.09
N GLY A 91 -19.05 -9.68 -23.88
CA GLY A 91 -19.80 -9.98 -25.09
C GLY A 91 -19.05 -10.94 -26.02
N GLY A 92 -19.80 -11.55 -26.94
CA GLY A 92 -19.25 -12.30 -28.06
C GLY A 92 -19.02 -11.38 -29.25
N TYR A 93 -17.85 -11.49 -29.87
CA TYR A 93 -17.50 -10.76 -31.07
C TYR A 93 -17.16 -11.75 -32.18
N THR A 94 -17.58 -11.43 -33.39
CA THR A 94 -17.33 -12.26 -34.57
C THR A 94 -16.48 -11.46 -35.55
N GLU A 95 -15.26 -11.91 -35.78
CA GLU A 95 -14.35 -11.34 -36.77
C GLU A 95 -14.26 -12.32 -37.95
N GLY A 96 -14.98 -12.01 -39.03
CA GLY A 96 -15.07 -12.89 -40.20
C GLY A 96 -15.76 -14.22 -39.88
N ALA A 97 -15.00 -15.31 -39.91
CA ALA A 97 -15.48 -16.67 -39.61
C ALA A 97 -15.19 -17.12 -38.16
N THR A 98 -14.46 -16.32 -37.37
CA THR A 98 -14.06 -16.66 -36.01
C THR A 98 -14.92 -15.90 -35.01
N SER A 99 -15.56 -16.63 -34.09
CA SER A 99 -16.29 -16.06 -32.96
C SER A 99 -15.47 -16.25 -31.68
N TYR A 100 -15.23 -15.17 -30.95
CA TYR A 100 -14.58 -15.20 -29.64
C TYR A 100 -15.44 -14.50 -28.59
N GLN A 101 -15.30 -14.93 -27.34
CA GLN A 101 -15.94 -14.26 -26.21
C GLN A 101 -14.92 -13.44 -25.45
N VAL A 102 -15.31 -12.21 -25.08
CA VAL A 102 -14.48 -11.33 -24.27
C VAL A 102 -14.96 -11.40 -22.82
N TYR A 103 -14.01 -11.67 -21.94
CA TYR A 103 -14.22 -11.76 -20.50
C TYR A 103 -13.45 -10.65 -19.79
N GLN A 104 -14.08 -10.04 -18.81
CA GLN A 104 -13.47 -9.08 -17.91
C GLN A 104 -13.35 -9.72 -16.52
N LEU A 105 -12.12 -9.82 -16.04
CA LEU A 105 -11.81 -10.33 -14.73
C LEU A 105 -11.40 -9.17 -13.84
N THR A 106 -11.94 -9.17 -12.62
CA THR A 106 -11.62 -8.18 -11.60
C THR A 106 -11.17 -8.90 -10.35
N SER A 107 -9.97 -8.60 -9.87
CA SER A 107 -9.47 -9.07 -8.58
C SER A 107 -9.36 -7.89 -7.61
N THR A 108 -9.88 -8.05 -6.40
CA THR A 108 -9.78 -7.07 -5.33
C THR A 108 -9.17 -7.71 -4.11
N ALA A 109 -8.02 -7.20 -3.67
CA ALA A 109 -7.36 -7.60 -2.45
C ALA A 109 -7.45 -6.48 -1.41
N THR A 110 -7.72 -6.82 -0.17
CA THR A 110 -7.84 -5.85 0.94
C THR A 110 -7.02 -6.29 2.14
N PHE A 111 -6.31 -5.36 2.76
CA PHE A 111 -5.61 -5.54 4.02
C PHE A 111 -6.18 -4.61 5.09
N ALA A 112 -6.38 -5.18 6.29
CA ALA A 112 -7.04 -4.54 7.43
C ALA A 112 -8.48 -4.07 7.17
N ASN A 113 -9.12 -3.55 8.22
CA ASN A 113 -10.47 -3.01 8.17
C ASN A 113 -10.42 -1.51 7.80
N LEU A 114 -11.49 -0.97 7.20
CA LEU A 114 -11.58 0.44 6.79
C LEU A 114 -11.33 1.45 7.92
N ALA A 115 -11.50 1.06 9.18
CA ALA A 115 -11.24 1.91 10.35
C ALA A 115 -9.75 1.94 10.77
N SER A 116 -8.90 1.11 10.17
CA SER A 116 -7.48 1.03 10.46
C SER A 116 -6.68 2.06 9.66
N PRO A 117 -5.68 2.74 10.24
CA PRO A 117 -4.73 3.55 9.48
C PRO A 117 -3.91 2.72 8.46
N ASP A 118 -3.82 1.40 8.66
CA ASP A 118 -3.13 0.47 7.78
C ASP A 118 -4.06 -0.13 6.70
N TYR A 119 -5.25 0.44 6.49
CA TYR A 119 -6.18 -0.04 5.46
C TYR A 119 -5.59 0.17 4.06
N VAL A 120 -5.49 -0.91 3.31
CA VAL A 120 -5.04 -0.90 1.92
C VAL A 120 -5.96 -1.77 1.08
N SER A 121 -6.45 -1.22 -0.04
CA SER A 121 -7.22 -1.96 -1.03
C SER A 121 -6.61 -1.78 -2.41
N ARG A 122 -6.46 -2.87 -3.17
CA ARG A 122 -6.06 -2.84 -4.58
C ARG A 122 -7.04 -3.64 -5.40
N THR A 123 -7.57 -3.01 -6.44
CA THR A 123 -8.40 -3.65 -7.45
C THR A 123 -7.65 -3.63 -8.78
N LEU A 124 -7.45 -4.80 -9.37
CA LEU A 124 -6.86 -4.98 -10.69
C LEU A 124 -7.91 -5.58 -11.62
N GLN A 125 -7.91 -5.10 -12.86
CA GLN A 125 -8.86 -5.54 -13.88
C GLN A 125 -8.10 -5.91 -15.14
N VAL A 126 -8.48 -7.02 -15.76
CA VAL A 126 -7.94 -7.48 -17.04
C VAL A 126 -9.08 -7.94 -17.94
N THR A 127 -8.90 -7.74 -19.25
CA THR A 127 -9.83 -8.19 -20.27
C THR A 127 -9.10 -9.18 -21.16
N ILE A 128 -9.67 -10.37 -21.33
CA ILE A 128 -9.12 -11.45 -22.16
C ILE A 128 -10.16 -11.91 -23.18
N HIS A 129 -9.71 -12.46 -24.29
CA HIS A 129 -10.53 -13.20 -25.23
C HIS A 129 -10.17 -14.69 -25.16
N ASP A 130 -11.18 -15.54 -25.34
CA ASP A 130 -11.03 -16.96 -25.69
C ASP A 130 -10.41 -17.12 -27.09
#